data_AF-A0A0G1DWY0-F1
#
_entry.id   AF-A0A0G1DWY0-F1
#
_cell.length_a   1.000
_cell.length_b   1.000
_cell.length_c   1.000
_cell.angle_alpha   90.00
_cell.angle_beta   90.00
_cell.angle_gamma   90.00
#
_symmetry.space_group_name_H-M   'P 1'
#
loop_
_entity.id
_entity.type
_entity.pdbx_description
1 polymer ?
#
loop_
_entity_poly.entity_id
_entity_poly.type
_entity_poly.pdbx_seq_one_letter_code
_entity_poly.pdbx_strand_id
1 'polypeptide(L)'
;MFSEDKIDLYNAFGEKASGLGWDSFGLNKDEQELSFYICAKLGNQAPLVQIFKNSEAYQRVEQNLNVLVDEYLGLHEEHSSPLIWRTQINEIFNTALKKVRERVFSL
;
A
#
# COMPACT_ATOMS: atom_id res chain seq x y z
N MET A 1 -1.22 -3.47 16.23
CA MET A 1 -1.40 -2.59 15.06
C MET A 1 -2.70 -2.92 14.33
N PHE A 2 -2.96 -4.20 14.04
CA PHE A 2 -4.16 -4.68 13.32
C PHE A 2 -5.26 -5.25 14.24
N SER A 3 -5.46 -4.66 15.41
CA SER A 3 -6.49 -5.08 16.36
C SER A 3 -7.83 -4.39 16.07
N GLU A 4 -8.95 -5.05 16.33
CA GLU A 4 -10.31 -4.56 15.97
C GLU A 4 -10.65 -3.19 16.60
N ASP A 5 -10.16 -2.93 17.80
CA ASP A 5 -10.31 -1.65 18.53
C ASP A 5 -9.70 -0.44 17.81
N LYS A 6 -8.97 -0.67 16.71
CA LYS A 6 -8.25 0.37 15.95
C LYS A 6 -8.79 0.56 14.54
N ILE A 7 -9.95 -0.02 14.22
CA ILE A 7 -10.54 0.08 12.87
C ILE A 7 -10.71 1.53 12.41
N ASP A 8 -11.11 2.43 13.34
CA ASP A 8 -11.35 3.86 13.11
C ASP A 8 -10.07 4.67 12.79
N LEU A 9 -8.89 4.03 12.89
CA LEU A 9 -7.61 4.64 12.51
C LEU A 9 -7.28 4.41 11.02
N TYR A 10 -8.08 3.63 10.29
CA TYR A 10 -7.82 3.25 8.91
C TYR A 10 -8.98 3.64 7.99
N ASN A 11 -8.66 4.39 6.92
CA ASN A 11 -9.63 4.76 5.88
C ASN A 11 -10.03 3.56 4.99
N ALA A 12 -9.26 2.48 5.03
CA ALA A 12 -9.51 1.25 4.26
C ALA A 12 -10.87 0.60 4.57
N PHE A 13 -11.45 0.87 5.75
CA PHE A 13 -12.72 0.27 6.18
C PHE A 13 -13.95 1.18 5.96
N GLY A 14 -13.80 2.31 5.28
CA GLY A 14 -14.91 3.10 4.75
C GLY A 14 -15.53 4.13 5.72
N GLU A 15 -15.27 4.04 7.01
CA GLU A 15 -15.53 5.15 7.93
C GLU A 15 -14.42 6.20 7.81
N LYS A 16 -14.79 7.48 7.90
CA LYS A 16 -13.83 8.58 7.85
C LYS A 16 -12.93 8.40 9.07
N ALA A 17 -11.66 8.06 8.85
CA ALA A 17 -10.73 7.91 9.97
C ALA A 17 -10.76 9.19 10.81
N SER A 18 -10.53 9.04 12.11
CA SER A 18 -10.72 10.10 13.12
C SER A 18 -9.89 11.39 12.90
N GLY A 19 -9.13 11.52 11.81
CA GLY A 19 -8.17 12.60 11.57
C GLY A 19 -6.91 12.48 12.44
N LEU A 20 -6.86 11.46 13.29
CA LEU A 20 -5.73 11.09 14.17
C LEU A 20 -5.17 9.71 13.80
N GLY A 21 -5.67 9.11 12.71
CA GLY A 21 -5.28 7.80 12.21
C GLY A 21 -4.17 7.87 11.18
N TRP A 22 -4.03 6.79 10.40
CA TRP A 22 -3.02 6.70 9.34
C TRP A 22 -3.25 7.69 8.19
N ASP A 23 -4.46 8.20 8.08
CA ASP A 23 -4.85 9.30 7.19
C ASP A 23 -4.08 10.60 7.49
N SER A 24 -3.80 10.87 8.77
CA SER A 24 -3.04 12.04 9.20
C SER A 24 -1.55 11.97 8.84
N PHE A 25 -1.03 10.77 8.58
CA PHE A 25 0.34 10.53 8.13
C PHE A 25 0.49 10.61 6.60
N GLY A 26 -0.57 10.99 5.88
CA GLY A 26 -0.55 11.12 4.42
C GLY A 26 -0.80 9.81 3.68
N LEU A 27 -1.01 8.68 4.38
CA LEU A 27 -1.42 7.43 3.74
C LEU A 27 -2.87 7.54 3.32
N ASN A 28 -3.09 7.56 2.01
CA ASN A 28 -4.44 7.63 1.48
C ASN A 28 -5.15 6.27 1.59
N LYS A 29 -6.44 6.25 1.27
CA LYS A 29 -7.26 5.04 1.38
C LYS A 29 -6.71 3.89 0.54
N ASP A 30 -6.36 4.15 -0.71
CA ASP A 30 -5.94 3.12 -1.66
C ASP A 30 -4.60 2.47 -1.27
N GLU A 31 -3.66 3.28 -0.74
CA GLU A 31 -2.37 2.80 -0.23
C GLU A 31 -2.56 1.90 1.02
N GLN A 32 -3.47 2.29 1.92
CA GLN A 32 -3.82 1.47 3.08
C GLN A 32 -4.46 0.14 2.65
N GLU A 33 -5.37 0.17 1.68
CA GLU A 33 -6.02 -1.02 1.15
C GLU A 33 -5.04 -1.97 0.46
N LEU A 34 -4.10 -1.44 -0.34
CA LEU A 34 -3.03 -2.22 -0.93
C LEU A 34 -2.16 -2.89 0.16
N SER A 35 -1.85 -2.16 1.22
CA SER A 35 -1.07 -2.69 2.36
C SER A 35 -1.79 -3.83 3.07
N PHE A 36 -3.10 -3.68 3.34
CA PHE A 36 -3.91 -4.74 3.94
C PHE A 36 -4.05 -5.95 3.01
N TYR A 37 -4.19 -5.73 1.70
CA TYR A 37 -4.24 -6.79 0.70
C TYR A 37 -2.96 -7.64 0.69
N ILE A 38 -1.79 -7.00 0.66
CA ILE A 38 -0.49 -7.70 0.71
C ILE A 38 -0.36 -8.49 2.02
N CYS A 39 -0.75 -7.90 3.16
CA CYS A 39 -0.75 -8.60 4.45
C CYS A 39 -1.65 -9.84 4.43
N ALA A 40 -2.84 -9.73 3.84
CA ALA A 40 -3.79 -10.84 3.71
C ALA A 40 -3.26 -11.97 2.83
N LYS A 41 -2.64 -11.64 1.68
CA LYS A 41 -2.04 -12.63 0.77
C LYS A 41 -0.83 -13.34 1.38
N LEU A 42 -0.07 -12.64 2.22
CA LEU A 42 1.02 -13.25 3.01
C LEU A 42 0.52 -14.15 4.16
N GLY A 43 -0.79 -14.29 4.35
CA GLY A 43 -1.39 -15.20 5.33
C GLY A 43 -1.49 -14.63 6.75
N ASN A 44 -1.37 -13.32 6.92
CA ASN A 44 -1.47 -12.68 8.23
C ASN A 44 -2.88 -12.86 8.83
N GLN A 45 -2.95 -13.43 10.05
CA GLN A 45 -4.19 -13.78 10.74
C GLN A 45 -4.70 -12.70 11.69
N ALA A 46 -4.12 -11.49 11.67
CA ALA A 46 -4.57 -10.42 12.54
C ALA A 46 -6.04 -10.02 12.26
N PRO A 47 -6.82 -9.64 13.29
CA PRO A 47 -8.26 -9.42 13.16
C PRO A 47 -8.68 -8.46 12.03
N LEU A 48 -8.08 -7.26 11.94
CA LEU A 48 -8.41 -6.31 10.88
C LEU A 48 -8.02 -6.82 9.48
N VAL A 49 -6.99 -7.65 9.37
CA VAL A 49 -6.61 -8.26 8.08
C VAL A 49 -7.66 -9.29 7.64
N GLN A 50 -8.20 -10.06 8.58
CA GLN A 50 -9.27 -11.02 8.28
C GLN A 50 -10.59 -10.30 7.94
N ILE A 51 -10.91 -9.21 8.63
CA ILE A 51 -12.05 -8.35 8.28
C ILE A 51 -11.86 -7.77 6.87
N PHE A 52 -10.69 -7.20 6.59
CA PHE A 52 -10.38 -6.65 5.27
C PHE A 52 -10.51 -7.70 4.17
N LYS A 53 -9.97 -8.91 4.37
CA LYS A 53 -9.99 -10.01 3.41
C LYS A 53 -11.41 -10.40 2.98
N ASN A 54 -12.40 -10.21 3.85
CA ASN A 54 -13.80 -10.52 3.58
C ASN A 54 -14.61 -9.31 3.07
N SER A 55 -13.96 -8.15 2.84
CA SER A 55 -14.62 -6.90 2.44
C SER A 55 -14.62 -6.70 0.91
N GLU A 56 -15.49 -5.81 0.44
CA GLU A 56 -15.49 -5.36 -0.97
C GLU A 56 -14.19 -4.65 -1.37
N ALA A 57 -13.51 -3.99 -0.41
CA ALA A 57 -12.25 -3.31 -0.65
C ALA A 57 -11.16 -4.31 -1.10
N TYR A 58 -11.12 -5.51 -0.53
CA TYR A 58 -10.20 -6.56 -0.95
C TYR A 58 -10.40 -6.94 -2.43
N GLN A 59 -11.65 -7.12 -2.86
CA GLN A 59 -11.96 -7.43 -4.26
C GLN A 59 -11.60 -6.28 -5.20
N ARG A 60 -11.85 -5.03 -4.79
CA ARG A 60 -11.44 -3.85 -5.55
C ARG A 60 -9.93 -3.80 -5.74
N VAL A 61 -9.15 -4.05 -4.69
CA VAL A 61 -7.69 -4.08 -4.79
C VAL A 61 -7.25 -5.21 -5.71
N GLU A 62 -7.84 -6.40 -5.61
CA GLU A 62 -7.50 -7.53 -6.47
C GLU A 62 -7.73 -7.23 -7.97
N GLN A 63 -8.83 -6.55 -8.30
CA GLN A 63 -9.15 -6.14 -9.68
C GLN A 63 -8.24 -5.02 -10.21
N ASN A 64 -7.75 -4.15 -9.32
CA ASN A 64 -6.96 -2.97 -9.68
C ASN A 64 -5.47 -3.10 -9.28
N LEU A 65 -5.02 -4.31 -8.95
CA LEU A 65 -3.71 -4.55 -8.33
C LEU A 65 -2.56 -3.93 -9.15
N ASN A 66 -2.60 -4.07 -10.48
CA ASN A 66 -1.58 -3.51 -11.36
C ASN A 66 -1.49 -1.98 -11.23
N VAL A 67 -2.63 -1.29 -11.24
CA VAL A 67 -2.70 0.17 -11.15
C VAL A 67 -2.19 0.65 -9.78
N LEU A 68 -2.61 -0.02 -8.71
CA LEU A 68 -2.20 0.33 -7.34
C LEU A 68 -0.70 0.08 -7.11
N VAL A 69 -0.16 -1.02 -7.64
CA VAL A 69 1.27 -1.31 -7.57
C VAL A 69 2.08 -0.31 -8.39
N ASP A 70 1.59 0.10 -9.56
CA ASP A 70 2.28 1.09 -10.38
C ASP A 70 2.32 2.47 -9.72
N GLU A 71 1.20 2.88 -9.12
CA GLU A 71 1.08 4.13 -8.37
C GLU A 71 1.94 4.08 -7.11
N TYR A 72 1.65 3.20 -6.14
CA TYR A 72 2.24 3.28 -4.81
C TYR A 72 3.60 2.59 -4.66
N LEU A 73 3.97 1.71 -5.60
CA LEU A 73 5.29 1.08 -5.65
C LEU A 73 6.07 1.57 -6.87
N GLY A 74 5.87 2.83 -7.27
CA GLY A 74 6.54 3.50 -8.37
C GLY A 74 7.57 4.54 -7.94
N LEU A 75 8.38 4.96 -8.90
CA LEU A 75 9.21 6.15 -8.78
C LEU A 75 8.40 7.34 -9.29
N HIS A 76 7.94 8.18 -8.38
CA HIS A 76 7.40 9.49 -8.74
C HIS A 76 8.55 10.47 -8.99
N GLU A 77 8.34 11.46 -9.86
CA GLU A 77 9.39 12.43 -10.16
C GLU A 77 9.76 13.25 -8.92
N GLU A 78 10.96 13.04 -8.39
CA GLU A 78 11.55 13.97 -7.43
C GLU A 78 12.39 15.03 -8.15
N HIS A 79 12.02 16.29 -7.96
CA HIS A 79 12.75 17.45 -8.48
C HIS A 79 14.05 17.76 -7.72
N SER A 80 14.31 17.06 -6.61
CA SER A 80 15.34 17.41 -5.63
C SER A 80 16.72 16.81 -5.89
N SER A 81 16.83 15.82 -6.77
CA SER A 81 18.09 15.11 -7.04
C SER A 81 18.94 15.80 -8.11
N PRO A 82 20.25 16.05 -7.87
CA PRO A 82 21.15 16.56 -8.90
C PRO A 82 21.16 15.66 -10.14
N LEU A 83 21.02 16.27 -11.33
CA LEU A 83 20.90 15.55 -12.62
C LEU A 83 21.99 14.49 -12.84
N ILE A 84 23.22 14.76 -12.38
CA ILE A 84 24.37 13.85 -12.52
C ILE A 84 24.15 12.53 -11.77
N TRP A 85 23.45 12.57 -10.63
CA TRP A 85 23.22 11.41 -9.75
C TRP A 85 21.83 10.79 -9.99
N ARG A 86 20.90 11.54 -10.60
CA ARG A 86 19.52 11.12 -10.85
C ARG A 86 19.45 9.77 -11.59
N THR A 87 20.27 9.56 -12.62
CA THR A 87 20.27 8.28 -13.35
C THR A 87 20.68 7.11 -12.46
N GLN A 88 21.79 7.24 -11.72
CA GLN A 88 22.28 6.17 -10.84
C GLN A 88 21.30 5.87 -9.70
N ILE A 89 20.73 6.92 -9.10
CA ILE A 89 19.73 6.79 -8.03
C ILE A 89 18.48 6.09 -8.58
N ASN A 90 17.96 6.52 -9.73
CA ASN A 90 16.80 5.92 -10.37
C ASN A 90 17.05 4.45 -10.74
N GLU A 91 18.24 4.08 -11.20
CA GLU A 91 18.59 2.67 -11.50
C GLU A 91 18.52 1.78 -10.26
N ILE A 92 19.05 2.25 -9.12
CA ILE A 92 19.00 1.52 -7.85
C ILE A 92 17.55 1.33 -7.41
N PHE A 93 16.76 2.40 -7.41
CA PHE A 93 15.35 2.34 -7.05
C PHE A 93 14.55 1.45 -7.99
N ASN A 94 14.72 1.58 -9.31
CA ASN A 94 14.05 0.73 -10.30
C ASN A 94 14.37 -0.75 -10.07
N THR A 95 15.62 -1.08 -9.77
CA THR A 95 16.02 -2.47 -9.49
C THR A 95 15.38 -3.00 -8.21
N ALA A 96 15.32 -2.19 -7.16
CA ALA A 96 14.68 -2.57 -5.90
C ALA A 96 13.15 -2.72 -6.07
N LEU A 97 12.51 -1.73 -6.68
CA LEU A 97 11.07 -1.72 -6.95
C LEU A 97 10.66 -2.89 -7.83
N LYS A 98 11.44 -3.22 -8.87
CA LYS A 98 11.16 -4.39 -9.73
C LYS A 98 11.03 -5.67 -8.90
N LYS A 99 11.96 -5.93 -7.98
CA LYS A 99 11.90 -7.12 -7.11
C LYS A 99 10.67 -7.12 -6.21
N VAL A 100 10.32 -5.96 -5.66
CA VAL A 100 9.14 -5.81 -4.79
C VAL A 100 7.85 -6.04 -5.58
N ARG A 101 7.72 -5.44 -6.77
CA ARG A 101 6.57 -5.60 -7.66
C ARG A 101 6.40 -7.05 -8.10
N GLU A 102 7.47 -7.69 -8.57
CA GLU A 102 7.48 -9.12 -8.93
C GLU A 102 7.02 -9.99 -7.76
N ARG A 103 7.48 -9.67 -6.54
CA ARG A 103 7.03 -10.38 -5.35
C ARG A 103 5.55 -10.21 -5.11
N VAL A 104 5.02 -8.98 -5.14
CA VAL A 104 3.60 -8.69 -4.91
C VAL A 104 2.72 -9.43 -5.93
N PHE A 105 3.08 -9.43 -7.21
CA PHE A 105 2.32 -10.14 -8.25
C PHE A 105 2.41 -11.67 -8.15
N SER A 106 3.36 -12.21 -7.38
CA SER A 106 3.51 -13.66 -7.14
C SER A 106 2.75 -14.19 -5.92
N LEU A 107 2.12 -13.31 -5.13
CA LEU A 107 1.39 -13.65 -3.90
C LEU A 107 -0.02 -14.19 -4.17
#